data_AF-A0A010PZV8-F1
#
_entry.id   AF-A0A010PZV8-F1
#
_cell.length_a   1.000
_cell.length_b   1.000
_cell.length_c   1.000
_cell.angle_alpha   90.00
_cell.angle_beta   90.00
_cell.angle_gamma   90.00
#
_symmetry.space_group_name_H-M   'P 1'
#
loop_
_entity.id
_entity.type
_entity.pdbx_description
1 polymer ?
#
loop_
_entity_poly.entity_id
_entity_poly.type
_entity_poly.pdbx_seq_one_letter_code
_entity_poly.pdbx_strand_id
1 'polypeptide(L)'
;MGLTGAISRAFLYTFHDVQTENQARFLEVLDKRRAETPERGLITVSNHISVARWGLGAHDICFKNSAFKTFFTLGQVLPTYRLLHSPYGGLFQPTMTQAIRLVSGPGALFPFKAAFEAGNNEVFSAPTYYRSKHGAWVHVFPEGCTHQNPERTLRYFKWGVSRLILESDPAPQLVPMFIDGFSDIMPEDRKWLRFLPRIGAKIRVFYGEALEVGEAFREQRLKWKRIVQKEVEARGKPLSVGEVPESLKNHPEAIQLRIEVAKTVRDMVQELRISAGYPRDNPAYALAETWEREPKDKQFKSPVDDSLVNKE
;
A
#
# COMPACT_ATOMS: atom_id res chain seq x y z
N MET A 1 21.75 2.07 2.89
CA MET A 1 20.82 1.39 3.82
C MET A 1 21.10 1.90 5.22
N GLY A 2 20.08 2.23 6.03
CA GLY A 2 20.27 2.67 7.42
C GLY A 2 20.44 1.51 8.40
N LEU A 3 20.87 1.81 9.63
CA LEU A 3 21.11 0.86 10.73
C LEU A 3 19.94 -0.11 10.95
N THR A 4 18.70 0.40 10.97
CA THR A 4 17.48 -0.42 11.17
C THR A 4 17.34 -1.49 10.09
N GLY A 5 17.62 -1.15 8.82
CA GLY A 5 17.54 -2.10 7.72
C GLY A 5 18.59 -3.21 7.82
N ALA A 6 19.80 -2.87 8.27
CA ALA A 6 20.87 -3.83 8.50
C ALA A 6 20.51 -4.80 9.65
N ILE A 7 19.99 -4.28 10.77
CA ILE A 7 19.55 -5.09 11.91
C ILE A 7 18.39 -6.01 11.52
N SER A 8 17.36 -5.50 10.84
CA SER A 8 16.24 -6.32 10.37
C SER A 8 16.72 -7.42 9.42
N ARG A 9 17.62 -7.09 8.50
CA ARG A 9 18.18 -8.09 7.58
C ARG A 9 19.01 -9.13 8.33
N ALA A 10 19.85 -8.73 9.27
CA ALA A 10 20.61 -9.65 10.11
C ALA A 10 19.66 -10.59 10.88
N PHE A 11 18.62 -10.04 11.51
CA PHE A 11 17.63 -10.85 12.23
C PHE A 11 16.96 -11.88 11.30
N LEU A 12 16.44 -11.44 10.15
CA LEU A 12 15.73 -12.32 9.22
C LEU A 12 16.65 -13.42 8.66
N TYR A 13 17.82 -13.06 8.13
CA TYR A 13 18.69 -14.04 7.47
C TYR A 13 19.52 -14.90 8.44
N THR A 14 19.66 -14.49 9.71
CA THR A 14 20.39 -15.29 10.73
C THR A 14 19.47 -16.27 11.45
N PHE A 15 18.23 -15.86 11.75
CA PHE A 15 17.32 -16.65 12.59
C PHE A 15 16.21 -17.36 11.82
N HIS A 16 16.10 -17.16 10.50
CA HIS A 16 15.02 -17.70 9.67
C HIS A 16 15.50 -18.25 8.33
N ASP A 17 14.74 -19.19 7.77
CA ASP A 17 14.92 -19.66 6.39
C ASP A 17 14.19 -18.70 5.46
N VAL A 18 14.95 -17.81 4.79
CA VAL A 18 14.40 -16.82 3.86
C VAL A 18 14.57 -17.30 2.43
N GLN A 19 13.44 -17.61 1.78
CA GLN A 19 13.38 -18.03 0.39
C GLN A 19 12.72 -16.95 -0.45
N THR A 20 13.27 -16.68 -1.62
CA THR A 20 12.73 -15.66 -2.53
C THR A 20 12.61 -16.21 -3.94
N GLU A 21 11.45 -16.01 -4.55
CA GLU A 21 11.17 -16.40 -5.92
C GLU A 21 11.11 -15.16 -6.82
N ASN A 22 11.81 -15.21 -7.95
CA ASN A 22 11.94 -14.10 -8.92
C ASN A 22 12.56 -12.80 -8.38
N GLN A 23 13.29 -12.85 -7.25
CA GLN A 23 13.92 -11.66 -6.66
C GLN A 23 14.89 -10.96 -7.62
N ALA A 24 15.65 -11.71 -8.43
CA ALA A 24 16.61 -11.14 -9.37
C ALA A 24 15.98 -10.12 -10.33
N ARG A 25 14.83 -10.45 -10.92
CA ARG A 25 14.08 -9.55 -11.80
C ARG A 25 13.62 -8.28 -11.08
N PHE A 26 13.20 -8.41 -9.83
CA PHE A 26 12.85 -7.25 -9.02
C PHE A 26 14.07 -6.37 -8.69
N LEU A 27 15.23 -6.98 -8.41
CA LEU A 27 16.47 -6.25 -8.19
C LEU A 27 16.92 -5.50 -9.45
N GLU A 28 16.77 -6.08 -10.65
CA GLU A 28 17.05 -5.40 -11.92
C GLU A 28 16.21 -4.11 -12.08
N VAL A 29 14.93 -4.15 -11.72
CA VAL A 29 14.06 -2.96 -11.71
C VAL A 29 14.62 -1.89 -10.76
N LEU A 30 15.08 -2.30 -9.57
CA LEU A 30 15.68 -1.37 -8.61
C LEU A 30 17.04 -0.85 -9.05
N ASP A 31 17.86 -1.67 -9.72
CA ASP A 31 19.17 -1.27 -10.24
C ASP A 31 19.03 -0.27 -11.38
N LYS A 32 18.12 -0.50 -12.33
CA LYS A 32 17.80 0.46 -13.38
C LYS A 32 17.39 1.82 -12.80
N ARG A 33 16.54 1.80 -11.78
CA ARG A 33 16.08 3.01 -11.07
C ARG A 33 17.16 3.70 -10.23
N ARG A 34 18.24 3.00 -9.87
CA ARG A 34 19.41 3.59 -9.19
C ARG A 34 20.39 4.21 -10.19
N ALA A 35 20.54 3.60 -11.35
CA ALA A 35 21.41 4.05 -12.42
C ALA A 35 20.87 5.32 -13.11
N GLU A 36 19.55 5.43 -13.24
CA GLU A 36 18.87 6.53 -13.93
C GLU A 36 18.02 7.36 -12.95
N THR A 37 17.79 8.63 -13.26
CA THR A 37 16.79 9.41 -12.51
C THR A 37 15.39 8.92 -12.91
N PRO A 38 14.57 8.38 -11.99
CA PRO A 38 13.29 7.79 -12.37
C PRO A 38 12.32 8.85 -12.92
N GLU A 39 11.86 8.65 -14.15
CA GLU A 39 10.80 9.49 -14.74
C GLU A 39 9.41 9.19 -14.16
N ARG A 40 9.26 8.02 -13.53
CA ARG A 40 8.02 7.51 -12.94
C ARG A 40 8.24 6.79 -11.62
N GLY A 41 7.21 6.72 -10.79
CA GLY A 41 7.25 6.01 -9.51
C GLY A 41 7.24 4.49 -9.65
N LEU A 42 7.43 3.82 -8.53
CA LEU A 42 7.26 2.37 -8.37
C LEU A 42 6.29 2.10 -7.23
N ILE A 43 5.27 1.31 -7.49
CA ILE A 43 4.36 0.77 -6.49
C ILE A 43 4.72 -0.70 -6.31
N THR A 44 4.87 -1.11 -5.05
CA THR A 44 4.90 -2.53 -4.69
C THR A 44 3.71 -2.83 -3.80
N VAL A 45 3.04 -3.95 -4.05
CA VAL A 45 1.81 -4.32 -3.34
C VAL A 45 2.02 -5.70 -2.73
N SER A 46 1.72 -5.86 -1.44
CA SER A 46 1.82 -7.17 -0.80
C SER A 46 0.82 -7.35 0.34
N ASN A 47 0.71 -8.58 0.83
CA ASN A 47 -0.11 -8.94 1.99
C ASN A 47 0.61 -8.72 3.35
N HIS A 48 1.95 -8.58 3.41
CA HIS A 48 2.70 -8.44 4.68
C HIS A 48 3.91 -7.48 4.63
N ILE A 49 4.28 -6.91 5.78
CA ILE A 49 5.28 -5.83 5.90
C ILE A 49 6.65 -6.16 5.29
N SER A 50 7.23 -5.23 4.52
CA SER A 50 8.61 -5.32 4.05
C SER A 50 9.31 -3.94 4.04
N VAL A 51 10.65 -3.94 4.16
CA VAL A 51 11.46 -2.80 4.65
C VAL A 51 12.14 -2.04 3.50
N ALA A 52 12.40 -0.73 3.72
CA ALA A 52 13.17 0.23 2.91
C ALA A 52 12.49 0.84 1.67
N ARG A 53 11.48 1.68 1.88
CA ARG A 53 10.76 2.50 0.88
C ARG A 53 9.75 3.42 1.57
N TRP A 54 9.07 4.29 0.82
CA TRP A 54 7.94 5.02 1.37
C TRP A 54 6.80 4.07 1.75
N GLY A 55 6.33 4.17 2.98
CA GLY A 55 5.23 3.37 3.51
C GLY A 55 4.07 4.21 4.01
N LEU A 56 2.90 3.57 4.11
CA LEU A 56 1.72 4.12 4.76
C LEU A 56 1.60 3.50 6.16
N GLY A 57 1.88 4.27 7.20
CA GLY A 57 1.83 3.81 8.58
C GLY A 57 0.58 4.29 9.27
N ALA A 58 -0.07 3.42 10.05
CA ALA A 58 -1.23 3.80 10.86
C ALA A 58 -0.87 4.94 11.82
N HIS A 59 -1.58 6.06 11.72
CA HIS A 59 -1.32 7.27 12.52
C HIS A 59 -1.33 6.96 14.02
N ASP A 60 -2.38 6.29 14.46
CA ASP A 60 -2.62 5.95 15.86
C ASP A 60 -1.62 4.93 16.44
N ILE A 61 -0.74 4.34 15.62
CA ILE A 61 0.35 3.44 16.05
C ILE A 61 1.71 4.13 15.91
N CYS A 62 2.00 4.63 14.72
CA CYS A 62 3.32 5.12 14.34
C CYS A 62 3.55 6.59 14.75
N PHE A 63 2.50 7.35 15.11
CA PHE A 63 2.59 8.79 15.35
C PHE A 63 2.01 9.20 16.71
N LYS A 64 1.96 8.27 17.68
CA LYS A 64 1.41 8.48 19.03
C LYS A 64 2.08 9.62 19.82
N ASN A 65 3.36 9.88 19.57
CA ASN A 65 4.14 10.89 20.28
C ASN A 65 5.24 11.46 19.38
N SER A 66 5.87 12.56 19.81
CA SER A 66 6.89 13.29 19.02
C SER A 66 8.11 12.45 18.65
N ALA A 67 8.56 11.54 19.53
CA ALA A 67 9.69 10.66 19.25
C ALA A 67 9.35 9.67 18.12
N PHE A 68 8.19 9.01 18.22
CA PHE A 68 7.68 8.10 17.21
C PHE A 68 7.41 8.83 15.90
N LYS A 69 6.73 9.98 15.93
CA LYS A 69 6.50 10.83 14.76
C LYS A 69 7.80 11.15 14.05
N THR A 70 8.85 11.53 14.78
CA THR A 70 10.16 11.84 14.19
C THR A 70 10.79 10.59 13.58
N PHE A 71 10.83 9.48 14.32
CA PHE A 71 11.40 8.21 13.85
C PHE A 71 10.74 7.72 12.56
N PHE A 72 9.41 7.65 12.53
CA PHE A 72 8.66 7.16 11.36
C PHE A 72 8.71 8.14 10.19
N THR A 73 8.71 9.46 10.45
CA THR A 73 8.90 10.47 9.38
C THR A 73 10.27 10.32 8.72
N LEU A 74 11.35 10.19 9.50
CA LEU A 74 12.71 9.94 9.00
C LEU A 74 12.82 8.58 8.30
N GLY A 75 12.05 7.60 8.76
CA GLY A 75 11.89 6.28 8.16
C GLY A 75 11.04 6.25 6.89
N GLN A 76 10.64 7.41 6.34
CA GLN A 76 9.83 7.54 5.12
C GLN A 76 8.42 6.93 5.25
N VAL A 77 7.79 7.09 6.41
CA VAL A 77 6.42 6.63 6.65
C VAL A 77 5.48 7.82 6.69
N LEU A 78 4.40 7.74 5.90
CA LEU A 78 3.33 8.75 5.90
C LEU A 78 2.20 8.40 6.89
N PRO A 79 1.66 9.39 7.62
CA PRO A 79 0.65 9.19 8.66
C PRO A 79 -0.73 8.88 8.06
N THR A 80 -1.16 7.63 8.13
CA THR A 80 -2.43 7.18 7.55
C THR A 80 -3.49 7.05 8.63
N TYR A 81 -4.52 7.89 8.56
CA TYR A 81 -5.65 7.86 9.47
C TYR A 81 -6.63 6.77 9.05
N ARG A 82 -7.15 6.05 10.05
CA ARG A 82 -8.06 4.91 9.87
C ARG A 82 -9.41 5.26 10.48
N LEU A 83 -10.48 4.97 9.76
CA LEU A 83 -11.85 5.33 10.17
C LEU A 83 -12.25 4.76 11.53
N LEU A 84 -11.67 3.63 11.93
CA LEU A 84 -11.91 3.02 13.24
C LEU A 84 -11.43 3.89 14.42
N HIS A 85 -10.40 4.72 14.24
CA HIS A 85 -9.80 5.52 15.31
C HIS A 85 -9.87 7.02 15.09
N SER A 86 -10.25 7.46 13.89
CA SER A 86 -10.24 8.87 13.54
C SER A 86 -11.29 9.21 12.47
N PRO A 87 -12.06 10.30 12.64
CA PRO A 87 -12.99 10.77 11.62
C PRO A 87 -12.27 11.30 10.36
N TYR A 88 -10.98 11.59 10.46
CA TYR A 88 -10.14 12.06 9.35
C TYR A 88 -9.59 10.91 8.48
N GLY A 89 -9.94 9.67 8.82
CA GLY A 89 -9.55 8.51 8.04
C GLY A 89 -10.29 8.38 6.72
N GLY A 90 -9.93 7.35 5.96
CA GLY A 90 -10.63 6.99 4.72
C GLY A 90 -9.82 7.30 3.46
N LEU A 91 -10.49 7.15 2.32
CA LEU A 91 -9.83 7.07 1.02
C LEU A 91 -9.24 8.41 0.55
N PHE A 92 -9.88 9.52 0.91
CA PHE A 92 -9.57 10.86 0.39
C PHE A 92 -8.73 11.71 1.34
N GLN A 93 -8.11 11.09 2.35
CA GLN A 93 -7.24 11.78 3.29
C GLN A 93 -6.01 12.41 2.60
N PRO A 94 -5.46 13.52 3.13
CA PRO A 94 -4.30 14.21 2.55
C PRO A 94 -3.07 13.31 2.36
N THR A 95 -2.87 12.34 3.25
CA THR A 95 -1.79 11.36 3.17
C THR A 95 -1.82 10.53 1.88
N MET A 96 -3.02 10.15 1.40
CA MET A 96 -3.13 9.43 0.13
C MET A 96 -2.71 10.33 -1.05
N THR A 97 -3.06 11.62 -1.02
CA THR A 97 -2.61 12.58 -2.01
C THR A 97 -1.08 12.71 -2.02
N GLN A 98 -0.43 12.71 -0.84
CA GLN A 98 1.04 12.72 -0.77
C GLN A 98 1.66 11.44 -1.33
N ALA A 99 1.07 10.28 -1.06
CA ALA A 99 1.54 9.01 -1.63
C ALA A 99 1.41 8.97 -3.17
N ILE A 100 0.32 9.51 -3.72
CA ILE A 100 0.13 9.63 -5.18
C ILE A 100 1.19 10.56 -5.78
N ARG A 101 1.47 11.71 -5.13
CA ARG A 101 2.50 12.65 -5.59
C ARG A 101 3.90 12.06 -5.53
N LEU A 102 4.21 11.24 -4.52
CA LEU A 102 5.48 10.54 -4.40
C LEU A 102 5.74 9.61 -5.60
N VAL A 103 4.74 8.85 -6.04
CA VAL A 103 4.87 7.95 -7.19
C VAL A 103 4.67 8.66 -8.55
N SER A 104 4.34 9.94 -8.52
CA SER A 104 4.23 10.77 -9.72
C SER A 104 5.59 11.35 -10.11
N GLY A 105 5.78 11.64 -11.39
CA GLY A 105 7.07 12.09 -11.92
C GLY A 105 7.23 13.62 -11.90
N PRO A 106 8.41 14.14 -12.29
CA PRO A 106 8.73 15.57 -12.24
C PRO A 106 7.82 16.50 -13.06
N GLY A 107 7.01 15.98 -13.97
CA GLY A 107 6.03 16.73 -14.78
C GLY A 107 4.63 16.84 -14.17
N ALA A 108 4.40 16.23 -13.01
CA ALA A 108 3.11 16.23 -12.34
C ALA A 108 2.72 17.63 -11.84
N LEU A 109 1.46 18.01 -12.08
CA LEU A 109 0.90 19.28 -11.62
C LEU A 109 0.45 19.19 -10.16
N PHE A 110 1.19 19.78 -9.22
CA PHE A 110 0.73 19.96 -7.83
C PHE A 110 1.49 21.11 -7.14
N PRO A 111 0.92 21.71 -6.08
CA PRO A 111 1.58 22.81 -5.40
C PRO A 111 2.84 22.35 -4.64
N PHE A 112 3.94 23.07 -4.81
CA PHE A 112 5.17 22.91 -4.04
C PHE A 112 5.01 23.50 -2.64
N LYS A 113 4.36 22.74 -1.75
CA LYS A 113 4.28 23.07 -0.32
C LYS A 113 5.30 22.25 0.45
N ALA A 114 6.01 22.87 1.39
CA ALA A 114 6.97 22.19 2.26
C ALA A 114 6.28 21.29 3.31
N ALA A 115 5.00 21.54 3.57
CA ALA A 115 4.21 20.81 4.54
C ALA A 115 2.79 20.55 4.03
N PHE A 116 2.13 19.57 4.64
CA PHE A 116 0.72 19.29 4.46
C PHE A 116 0.06 19.06 5.82
N GLU A 117 -1.22 19.40 5.89
CA GLU A 117 -2.06 19.12 7.06
C GLU A 117 -2.74 17.78 6.89
N ALA A 118 -2.83 17.02 7.97
CA ALA A 118 -3.59 15.78 8.03
C ALA A 118 -4.22 15.63 9.43
N GLY A 119 -5.32 14.87 9.50
CA GLY A 119 -5.99 14.64 10.77
C GLY A 119 -6.56 15.91 11.39
N ASN A 120 -6.28 16.09 12.68
CA ASN A 120 -6.76 17.22 13.47
C ASN A 120 -5.85 18.45 13.31
N ASN A 121 -5.70 18.95 12.08
CA ASN A 121 -4.80 20.06 11.72
C ASN A 121 -3.32 19.80 12.09
N GLU A 122 -2.90 18.54 12.11
CA GLU A 122 -1.50 18.20 12.36
C GLU A 122 -0.67 18.46 11.11
N VAL A 123 0.46 19.13 11.29
CA VAL A 123 1.38 19.47 10.20
C VAL A 123 2.47 18.41 10.08
N PHE A 124 2.70 17.97 8.84
CA PHE A 124 3.75 17.03 8.46
C PHE A 124 4.55 17.57 7.27
N SER A 125 5.83 17.20 7.19
CA SER A 125 6.67 17.54 6.04
C SER A 125 6.11 16.88 4.77
N ALA A 126 5.92 17.65 3.71
CA ALA A 126 5.52 17.12 2.41
C ALA A 126 6.77 16.61 1.67
N PRO A 127 6.90 15.29 1.42
CA PRO A 127 8.13 14.74 0.87
C PRO A 127 8.47 15.27 -0.53
N THR A 128 7.43 15.51 -1.34
CA THR A 128 7.55 15.97 -2.72
C THR A 128 7.93 17.44 -2.85
N TYR A 129 8.11 18.16 -1.74
CA TYR A 129 8.81 19.43 -1.76
C TYR A 129 10.22 19.28 -2.36
N TYR A 130 10.89 18.16 -2.05
CA TYR A 130 12.18 17.83 -2.63
C TYR A 130 12.00 17.09 -3.95
N ARG A 131 12.48 17.68 -5.05
CA ARG A 131 12.40 17.07 -6.39
C ARG A 131 13.07 15.69 -6.47
N SER A 132 14.08 15.45 -5.64
CA SER A 132 14.75 14.14 -5.51
C SER A 132 13.87 13.03 -4.90
N LYS A 133 12.69 13.38 -4.40
CA LYS A 133 11.68 12.44 -3.87
C LYS A 133 10.51 12.21 -4.83
N HIS A 134 10.54 12.81 -6.02
CA HIS A 134 9.57 12.50 -7.09
C HIS A 134 9.94 11.17 -7.73
N GLY A 135 8.97 10.50 -8.35
CA GLY A 135 9.18 9.17 -8.93
C GLY A 135 9.66 8.15 -7.90
N ALA A 136 9.27 8.30 -6.63
CA ALA A 136 9.70 7.46 -5.54
C ALA A 136 9.11 6.05 -5.61
N TRP A 137 9.69 5.17 -4.79
CA TRP A 137 9.17 3.84 -4.52
C TRP A 137 8.25 3.89 -3.28
N VAL A 138 6.97 3.58 -3.47
CA VAL A 138 5.95 3.43 -2.42
C VAL A 138 5.52 1.98 -2.32
N HIS A 139 5.28 1.52 -1.10
CA HIS A 139 4.74 0.20 -0.83
C HIS A 139 3.47 0.26 -0.01
N VAL A 140 2.51 -0.60 -0.38
CA VAL A 140 1.19 -0.60 0.21
C VAL A 140 0.74 -2.01 0.61
N PHE A 141 -0.03 -2.06 1.71
CA PHE A 141 -0.77 -3.22 2.21
C PHE A 141 -2.26 -2.96 2.02
N PRO A 142 -2.82 -3.33 0.87
CA PRO A 142 -4.16 -2.89 0.50
C PRO A 142 -5.28 -3.57 1.31
N GLU A 143 -5.02 -4.67 2.01
CA GLU A 143 -6.01 -5.26 2.93
C GLU A 143 -6.34 -4.32 4.10
N GLY A 144 -5.37 -3.50 4.52
CA GLY A 144 -5.56 -2.45 5.52
C GLY A 144 -5.88 -2.97 6.93
N CYS A 145 -5.49 -4.20 7.25
CA CYS A 145 -5.44 -4.79 8.59
C CYS A 145 -4.37 -5.90 8.63
N THR A 146 -4.04 -6.37 9.83
CA THR A 146 -3.26 -7.61 9.99
C THR A 146 -4.24 -8.77 9.88
N HIS A 147 -4.09 -9.55 8.81
CA HIS A 147 -4.88 -10.74 8.52
C HIS A 147 -3.97 -11.97 8.57
N GLN A 148 -4.27 -12.90 9.47
CA GLN A 148 -3.52 -14.15 9.62
C GLN A 148 -4.45 -15.33 9.43
N ASN A 149 -4.41 -15.92 8.24
CA ASN A 149 -5.13 -17.13 7.88
C ASN A 149 -4.15 -18.34 7.81
N PRO A 150 -4.48 -19.51 8.37
CA PRO A 150 -3.67 -20.72 8.21
C PRO A 150 -3.38 -21.10 6.75
N GLU A 151 -4.37 -20.92 5.87
CA GLU A 151 -4.26 -21.16 4.42
C GLU A 151 -3.69 -19.95 3.65
N ARG A 152 -3.31 -18.88 4.35
CA ARG A 152 -2.76 -17.65 3.75
C ARG A 152 -3.67 -16.99 2.71
N THR A 153 -4.98 -17.14 2.85
CA THR A 153 -5.98 -16.50 1.97
C THR A 153 -5.77 -14.99 1.91
N LEU A 154 -6.23 -14.36 0.84
CA LEU A 154 -6.18 -12.91 0.67
C LEU A 154 -7.57 -12.30 0.87
N ARG A 155 -7.61 -11.17 1.57
CA ARG A 155 -8.82 -10.35 1.63
C ARG A 155 -9.02 -9.53 0.37
N TYR A 156 -10.16 -8.85 0.28
CA TYR A 156 -10.36 -7.79 -0.71
C TYR A 156 -9.33 -6.68 -0.49
N PHE A 157 -8.91 -6.05 -1.59
CA PHE A 157 -7.99 -4.92 -1.55
C PHE A 157 -8.77 -3.62 -1.47
N LYS A 158 -8.41 -2.74 -0.53
CA LYS A 158 -9.00 -1.41 -0.39
C LYS A 158 -8.56 -0.49 -1.54
N TRP A 159 -9.45 0.44 -1.89
CA TRP A 159 -9.32 1.32 -3.06
C TRP A 159 -8.14 2.32 -3.03
N GLY A 160 -7.37 2.38 -1.94
CA GLY A 160 -6.18 3.24 -1.86
C GLY A 160 -5.15 2.91 -2.94
N VAL A 161 -4.98 1.61 -3.26
CA VAL A 161 -4.11 1.17 -4.36
C VAL A 161 -4.64 1.64 -5.72
N SER A 162 -5.96 1.66 -5.90
CA SER A 162 -6.60 2.14 -7.13
C SER A 162 -6.33 3.62 -7.35
N ARG A 163 -6.32 4.44 -6.29
CA ARG A 163 -5.95 5.86 -6.40
C ARG A 163 -4.51 6.04 -6.86
N LEU A 164 -3.58 5.28 -6.29
CA LEU A 164 -2.17 5.31 -6.73
C LEU A 164 -2.03 4.93 -8.21
N ILE A 165 -2.82 3.97 -8.69
CA ILE A 165 -2.80 3.51 -10.09
C ILE A 165 -3.50 4.46 -11.04
N LEU A 166 -4.60 5.11 -10.65
CA LEU A 166 -5.41 5.94 -11.53
C LEU A 166 -4.93 7.41 -11.56
N GLU A 167 -4.51 7.94 -10.41
CA GLU A 167 -4.33 9.39 -10.21
C GLU A 167 -2.88 9.87 -10.32
N SER A 168 -1.92 8.94 -10.32
CA SER A 168 -0.49 9.25 -10.53
C SER A 168 -0.21 9.66 -11.97
N ASP A 169 0.70 10.61 -12.17
CA ASP A 169 1.10 11.05 -13.51
C ASP A 169 2.59 11.43 -13.58
N PRO A 170 3.37 10.94 -14.57
CA PRO A 170 3.06 9.79 -15.42
C PRO A 170 2.73 8.52 -14.61
N ALA A 171 2.15 7.53 -15.29
CA ALA A 171 1.80 6.25 -14.66
C ALA A 171 3.06 5.55 -14.10
N PRO A 172 3.02 5.02 -12.87
CA PRO A 172 4.15 4.35 -12.24
C PRO A 172 4.34 2.93 -12.80
N GLN A 173 5.38 2.25 -12.33
CA GLN A 173 5.46 0.79 -12.43
C GLN A 173 4.75 0.13 -11.24
N LEU A 174 4.25 -1.08 -11.42
CA LEU A 174 3.63 -1.89 -10.38
C LEU A 174 4.31 -3.25 -10.29
N VAL A 175 4.70 -3.66 -9.09
CA VAL A 175 5.20 -5.01 -8.81
C VAL A 175 4.32 -5.66 -7.73
N PRO A 176 3.48 -6.65 -8.08
CA PRO A 176 2.76 -7.42 -7.08
C PRO A 176 3.75 -8.34 -6.36
N MET A 177 3.51 -8.57 -5.07
CA MET A 177 4.30 -9.45 -4.23
C MET A 177 3.38 -10.28 -3.35
N PHE A 178 3.70 -11.55 -3.18
CA PHE A 178 3.07 -12.40 -2.18
C PHE A 178 4.12 -12.80 -1.15
N ILE A 179 3.78 -12.64 0.12
CA ILE A 179 4.68 -12.87 1.25
C ILE A 179 4.04 -13.89 2.18
N ASP A 180 4.83 -14.81 2.70
CA ASP A 180 4.43 -15.85 3.63
C ASP A 180 5.49 -16.00 4.75
N GLY A 181 5.07 -16.47 5.91
CA GLY A 181 5.93 -16.82 7.05
C GLY A 181 5.99 -15.78 8.17
N PHE A 182 5.62 -14.52 7.94
CA PHE A 182 5.66 -13.49 9.00
C PHE A 182 4.67 -13.74 10.14
N SER A 183 3.51 -14.37 9.83
CA SER A 183 2.58 -14.83 10.85
C SER A 183 3.17 -15.90 11.76
N ASP A 184 4.15 -16.66 11.28
CA ASP A 184 4.79 -17.73 12.06
C ASP A 184 5.89 -17.17 12.99
N ILE A 185 6.41 -15.97 12.68
CA ILE A 185 7.33 -15.20 13.54
C ILE A 185 6.56 -14.49 14.65
N MET A 186 5.47 -13.82 14.30
CA MET A 186 4.64 -13.03 15.21
C MET A 186 3.14 -13.37 15.05
N PRO A 187 2.68 -14.53 15.56
CA PRO A 187 1.26 -14.90 15.52
C PRO A 187 0.41 -13.97 16.39
N GLU A 188 -0.83 -13.69 16.01
CA GLU A 188 -1.71 -12.82 16.79
C GLU A 188 -2.22 -13.47 18.09
N ASP A 189 -2.29 -14.81 18.14
CA ASP A 189 -2.69 -15.59 19.33
C ASP A 189 -1.54 -15.84 20.33
N ARG A 190 -0.39 -15.19 20.16
CA ARG A 190 0.78 -15.33 21.02
C ARG A 190 0.49 -14.98 22.49
N LYS A 191 0.93 -15.87 23.40
CA LYS A 191 0.81 -15.76 24.87
C LYS A 191 2.06 -15.14 25.51
N TRP A 192 2.22 -15.20 26.84
CA TRP A 192 3.30 -14.56 27.62
C TRP A 192 4.69 -14.62 26.95
N LEU A 193 5.46 -13.52 27.04
CA LEU A 193 6.57 -13.10 26.15
C LEU A 193 6.15 -12.62 24.74
N ARG A 194 4.96 -12.01 24.63
CA ARG A 194 4.33 -11.53 23.38
C ARG A 194 5.17 -10.59 22.49
N PHE A 195 6.20 -9.96 23.04
CA PHE A 195 7.07 -9.02 22.31
C PHE A 195 8.25 -9.71 21.62
N LEU A 196 8.57 -10.95 21.98
CA LEU A 196 9.73 -11.67 21.45
C LEU A 196 9.33 -12.43 20.18
N PRO A 197 9.94 -12.14 19.02
CA PRO A 197 9.67 -12.87 17.80
C PRO A 197 10.17 -14.32 17.90
N ARG A 198 9.40 -15.26 17.35
CA ARG A 198 9.85 -16.65 17.22
C ARG A 198 11.03 -16.72 16.26
N ILE A 199 11.89 -17.72 16.42
CA ILE A 199 12.99 -18.04 15.49
C ILE A 199 12.64 -19.30 14.68
N GLY A 200 13.35 -19.54 13.59
CA GLY A 200 13.23 -20.77 12.78
C GLY A 200 12.03 -20.80 11.82
N ALA A 201 11.26 -19.72 11.72
CA ALA A 201 10.19 -19.63 10.73
C ALA A 201 10.74 -19.66 9.29
N LYS A 202 9.95 -20.20 8.37
CA LYS A 202 10.21 -20.18 6.93
C LYS A 202 9.53 -18.98 6.31
N ILE A 203 10.30 -18.03 5.79
CA ILE A 203 9.81 -16.82 5.15
C ILE A 203 9.92 -17.00 3.64
N ARG A 204 8.81 -16.80 2.92
CA ARG A 204 8.81 -16.88 1.46
C ARG A 204 8.33 -15.57 0.87
N VAL A 205 9.06 -15.06 -0.12
CA VAL A 205 8.70 -13.84 -0.84
C VAL A 205 8.67 -14.12 -2.33
N PHE A 206 7.51 -13.98 -2.93
CA PHE A 206 7.28 -14.15 -4.35
C PHE A 206 7.15 -12.78 -4.99
N TYR A 207 8.04 -12.47 -5.92
CA TYR A 207 8.01 -11.23 -6.70
C TYR A 207 7.32 -11.50 -8.04
N GLY A 208 6.28 -10.74 -8.36
CA GLY A 208 5.70 -10.74 -9.69
C GLY A 208 6.49 -9.91 -10.68
N GLU A 209 6.11 -10.00 -11.95
CA GLU A 209 6.71 -9.18 -13.00
C GLU A 209 6.39 -7.70 -12.81
N ALA A 210 7.34 -6.84 -13.16
CA ALA A 210 7.12 -5.41 -13.14
C ALA A 210 6.25 -4.99 -14.32
N LEU A 211 5.12 -4.36 -14.01
CA LEU A 211 4.12 -3.94 -14.97
C LEU A 211 4.21 -2.43 -15.19
N GLU A 212 4.18 -2.02 -16.45
CA GLU A 212 3.93 -0.62 -16.80
C GLU A 212 2.45 -0.32 -16.61
N VAL A 213 2.11 0.50 -15.61
CA VAL A 213 0.70 0.77 -15.27
C VAL A 213 -0.05 1.45 -16.42
N GLY A 214 0.65 2.27 -17.22
CA GLY A 214 0.06 2.91 -18.39
C GLY A 214 -0.46 1.91 -19.44
N GLU A 215 0.13 0.72 -19.49
CA GLU A 215 -0.23 -0.37 -20.39
C GLU A 215 -1.21 -1.33 -19.73
N ALA A 216 -0.86 -1.86 -18.55
CA ALA A 216 -1.65 -2.86 -17.83
C ALA A 216 -3.02 -2.34 -17.38
N PHE A 217 -3.16 -1.04 -17.12
CA PHE A 217 -4.41 -0.39 -16.71
C PHE A 217 -4.84 0.70 -17.70
N ARG A 218 -4.47 0.55 -18.99
CA ARG A 218 -4.72 1.56 -20.02
C ARG A 218 -6.18 1.99 -20.06
N GLU A 219 -7.11 1.05 -20.15
CA GLU A 219 -8.54 1.35 -20.29
C GLU A 219 -9.09 2.08 -19.05
N GLN A 220 -8.77 1.59 -17.86
CA GLN A 220 -9.20 2.17 -16.59
C GLN A 220 -8.65 3.59 -16.42
N ARG A 221 -7.37 3.81 -16.80
CA ARG A 221 -6.75 5.14 -16.77
C ARG A 221 -7.33 6.09 -17.82
N LEU A 222 -7.66 5.60 -19.02
CA LEU A 222 -8.32 6.42 -20.05
C LEU A 222 -9.73 6.85 -19.59
N LYS A 223 -10.50 5.93 -19.00
CA LYS A 223 -11.81 6.26 -18.39
C LYS A 223 -11.66 7.30 -17.27
N TRP A 224 -10.71 7.10 -16.35
CA TRP A 224 -10.41 8.07 -15.30
C TRP A 224 -10.04 9.45 -15.86
N LYS A 225 -9.15 9.52 -16.84
CA LYS A 225 -8.77 10.79 -17.50
C LYS A 225 -9.97 11.49 -18.14
N ARG A 226 -10.90 10.76 -18.77
CA ARG A 226 -12.12 11.32 -19.35
C ARG A 226 -13.03 11.95 -18.28
N ILE A 227 -13.24 11.26 -17.16
CA ILE A 227 -14.07 11.78 -16.05
C ILE A 227 -13.41 13.03 -15.46
N VAL A 228 -12.10 12.99 -15.22
CA VAL A 228 -11.33 14.14 -14.71
C VAL A 228 -11.39 15.32 -15.69
N GLN A 229 -11.29 15.07 -16.99
CA GLN A 229 -11.34 16.14 -17.98
C GLN A 229 -12.71 16.85 -18.00
N LYS A 230 -13.81 16.10 -17.94
CA LYS A 230 -15.15 16.68 -17.80
C LYS A 230 -15.28 17.55 -16.54
N GLU A 231 -14.70 17.09 -15.43
CA GLU A 231 -14.67 17.87 -14.17
C GLU A 231 -13.85 19.14 -14.30
N VAL A 232 -12.69 19.09 -14.97
CA VAL A 232 -11.85 20.27 -15.23
C VAL A 232 -12.58 21.29 -16.11
N GLU A 233 -13.27 20.82 -17.16
CA GLU A 233 -14.08 21.66 -18.05
C GLU A 233 -15.24 22.32 -17.28
N ALA A 234 -15.96 21.56 -16.46
CA ALA A 234 -17.05 22.08 -15.64
C ALA A 234 -16.59 23.10 -14.58
N ARG A 235 -15.40 22.90 -13.99
CA ARG A 235 -14.83 23.82 -12.97
C ARG A 235 -14.07 25.00 -13.57
N GLY A 236 -13.65 24.92 -14.84
CA GLY A 236 -12.77 25.91 -15.48
C GLY A 236 -11.36 25.99 -14.90
N LYS A 237 -10.90 24.98 -14.15
CA LYS A 237 -9.58 24.96 -13.51
C LYS A 237 -8.98 23.55 -13.50
N PRO A 238 -7.67 23.38 -13.80
CA PRO A 238 -7.01 22.08 -13.72
C PRO A 238 -6.98 21.54 -12.29
N LEU A 239 -7.08 20.21 -12.16
CA LEU A 239 -6.91 19.51 -10.90
C LEU A 239 -5.44 19.20 -10.63
N SER A 240 -5.03 19.31 -9.38
CA SER A 240 -3.70 18.83 -8.97
C SER A 240 -3.67 17.30 -8.93
N VAL A 241 -2.48 16.72 -9.11
CA VAL A 241 -2.28 15.28 -8.92
C VAL A 241 -2.66 14.86 -7.49
N GLY A 242 -3.51 13.83 -7.42
CA GLY A 242 -4.11 13.30 -6.21
C GLY A 242 -5.23 14.17 -5.60
N GLU A 243 -5.64 15.26 -6.26
CA GLU A 243 -6.84 16.03 -5.90
C GLU A 243 -8.09 15.31 -6.43
N VAL A 244 -9.07 15.10 -5.54
CA VAL A 244 -10.36 14.51 -5.90
C VAL A 244 -11.46 15.44 -5.38
N PRO A 245 -12.14 16.20 -6.27
CA PRO A 245 -13.28 17.03 -5.93
C PRO A 245 -14.43 16.20 -5.38
N GLU A 246 -15.33 16.83 -4.63
CA GLU A 246 -16.46 16.13 -3.98
C GLU A 246 -17.35 15.39 -4.98
N SER A 247 -17.57 15.97 -6.17
CA SER A 247 -18.28 15.35 -7.29
C SER A 247 -17.69 14.00 -7.70
N LEU A 248 -16.35 13.86 -7.67
CA LEU A 248 -15.62 12.66 -8.07
C LEU A 248 -15.40 11.65 -6.93
N LYS A 249 -15.66 12.04 -5.68
CA LYS A 249 -15.56 11.10 -4.54
C LYS A 249 -16.63 10.02 -4.65
N ASN A 250 -17.87 10.44 -4.90
CA ASN A 250 -19.05 9.56 -4.96
C ASN A 250 -19.56 9.30 -6.38
N HIS A 251 -18.82 9.72 -7.41
CA HIS A 251 -19.21 9.47 -8.81
C HIS A 251 -19.29 7.96 -9.09
N PRO A 252 -20.42 7.44 -9.60
CA PRO A 252 -20.60 5.99 -9.80
C PRO A 252 -19.52 5.34 -10.65
N GLU A 253 -19.15 5.98 -11.77
CA GLU A 253 -18.08 5.47 -12.65
C GLU A 253 -16.70 5.48 -11.96
N ALA A 254 -16.44 6.47 -11.09
CA ALA A 254 -15.17 6.54 -10.36
C ALA A 254 -15.08 5.46 -9.28
N ILE A 255 -16.20 5.15 -8.61
CA ILE A 255 -16.31 4.04 -7.66
C ILE A 255 -16.07 2.72 -8.39
N GLN A 256 -16.74 2.50 -9.51
CA GLN A 256 -16.60 1.27 -10.29
C GLN A 256 -15.16 1.05 -10.76
N LEU A 257 -14.50 2.10 -11.27
CA LEU A 257 -13.08 2.03 -11.64
C LEU A 257 -12.19 1.65 -10.45
N ARG A 258 -12.47 2.19 -9.25
CA ARG A 258 -11.69 1.87 -8.05
C ARG A 258 -11.86 0.41 -7.63
N ILE A 259 -13.08 -0.12 -7.71
CA ILE A 259 -13.39 -1.53 -7.43
C ILE A 259 -12.63 -2.42 -8.42
N GLU A 260 -12.77 -2.16 -9.72
CA GLU A 260 -12.13 -2.94 -10.79
C GLU A 260 -10.60 -2.98 -10.61
N VAL A 261 -9.96 -1.82 -10.46
CA VAL A 261 -8.50 -1.74 -10.31
C VAL A 261 -8.03 -2.46 -9.04
N ALA A 262 -8.72 -2.29 -7.92
CA ALA A 262 -8.35 -2.96 -6.67
C ALA A 262 -8.45 -4.49 -6.80
N LYS A 263 -9.54 -4.98 -7.41
CA LYS A 263 -9.75 -6.40 -7.67
C LYS A 263 -8.67 -6.95 -8.61
N THR A 264 -8.34 -6.25 -9.69
CA THR A 264 -7.28 -6.68 -10.63
C THR A 264 -5.94 -6.81 -9.90
N VAL A 265 -5.57 -5.85 -9.04
CA VAL A 265 -4.32 -5.93 -8.27
C VAL A 265 -4.36 -7.09 -7.27
N ARG A 266 -5.50 -7.34 -6.62
CA ARG A 266 -5.70 -8.49 -5.73
C ARG A 266 -5.52 -9.81 -6.48
N ASP A 267 -6.08 -9.91 -7.68
CA ASP A 267 -5.96 -11.10 -8.53
C ASP A 267 -4.49 -11.32 -8.96
N MET A 268 -3.71 -10.26 -9.22
CA MET A 268 -2.27 -10.41 -9.47
C MET A 268 -1.53 -11.04 -8.27
N VAL A 269 -1.86 -10.65 -7.04
CA VAL A 269 -1.27 -11.25 -5.83
C VAL A 269 -1.80 -12.68 -5.60
N GLN A 270 -3.05 -12.96 -5.97
CA GLN A 270 -3.62 -14.31 -5.94
C GLN A 270 -2.85 -15.28 -6.85
N GLU A 271 -2.50 -14.86 -8.06
CA GLU A 271 -1.75 -15.73 -8.99
C GLU A 271 -0.35 -16.05 -8.44
N LEU A 272 0.31 -15.08 -7.78
CA LEU A 272 1.57 -15.34 -7.06
C LEU A 272 1.38 -16.33 -5.92
N ARG A 273 0.30 -16.19 -5.16
CA ARG A 273 -0.05 -17.14 -4.09
C ARG A 273 -0.31 -18.55 -4.64
N ILE A 274 -0.96 -18.69 -5.79
CA ILE A 274 -1.16 -19.98 -6.45
C ILE A 274 0.19 -20.57 -6.89
N SER A 275 1.07 -19.75 -7.48
CA SER A 275 2.43 -20.18 -7.84
C SER A 275 3.27 -20.61 -6.64
N ALA A 276 2.95 -20.11 -5.44
CA ALA A 276 3.57 -20.50 -4.17
C ALA A 276 3.06 -21.85 -3.61
N GLY A 277 2.14 -22.51 -4.32
CA GLY A 277 1.59 -23.82 -3.97
C GLY A 277 0.29 -23.78 -3.16
N TYR A 278 -0.36 -22.62 -3.01
CA TYR A 278 -1.62 -22.49 -2.29
C TYR A 278 -2.84 -22.66 -3.22
N PRO A 279 -3.97 -23.20 -2.72
CA PRO A 279 -5.18 -23.36 -3.53
C PRO A 279 -5.80 -22.01 -3.90
N ARG A 280 -6.51 -21.90 -5.02
CA ARG A 280 -7.21 -20.65 -5.38
C ARG A 280 -8.22 -20.28 -4.28
N ASP A 281 -8.25 -19.00 -3.88
CA ASP A 281 -9.17 -18.54 -2.84
C ASP A 281 -10.63 -18.63 -3.30
N ASN A 282 -11.54 -18.69 -2.32
CA ASN A 282 -12.96 -18.45 -2.58
C ASN A 282 -13.13 -17.07 -3.24
N PRO A 283 -13.76 -16.98 -4.43
CA PRO A 283 -13.96 -15.71 -5.12
C PRO A 283 -14.67 -14.65 -4.27
N ALA A 284 -15.51 -15.05 -3.32
CA ALA A 284 -16.19 -14.14 -2.39
C ALA A 284 -15.21 -13.33 -1.54
N TYR A 285 -14.00 -13.85 -1.25
CA TYR A 285 -13.01 -13.14 -0.45
C TYR A 285 -12.49 -11.87 -1.12
N ALA A 286 -12.63 -11.74 -2.44
CA ALA A 286 -12.29 -10.53 -3.18
C ALA A 286 -13.33 -9.39 -3.05
N LEU A 287 -14.50 -9.66 -2.47
CA LEU A 287 -15.62 -8.71 -2.35
C LEU A 287 -15.67 -8.11 -0.96
N ALA A 288 -15.80 -6.78 -0.86
CA ALA A 288 -15.84 -6.08 0.43
C ALA A 288 -17.07 -6.49 1.25
N GLU A 289 -18.20 -6.73 0.58
CA GLU A 289 -19.50 -7.12 1.10
C GLU A 289 -19.42 -8.44 1.88
N THR A 290 -18.56 -9.36 1.45
CA THR A 290 -18.31 -10.64 2.14
C THR A 290 -17.78 -10.41 3.56
N TRP A 291 -16.99 -9.36 3.75
CA TRP A 291 -16.32 -9.04 5.02
C TRP A 291 -17.12 -8.07 5.91
N GLU A 292 -18.26 -7.56 5.46
CA GLU A 292 -19.15 -6.72 6.27
C GLU A 292 -19.75 -7.48 7.47
N ARG A 293 -19.73 -8.81 7.42
CA ARG A 293 -20.18 -9.72 8.49
C ARG A 293 -19.23 -9.75 9.70
N GLU A 294 -18.03 -9.19 9.57
CA GLU A 294 -17.07 -9.19 10.66
C GLU A 294 -17.49 -8.24 11.79
N PRO A 295 -17.15 -8.58 13.05
CA PRO A 295 -17.40 -7.69 14.16
C PRO A 295 -16.62 -6.39 14.04
N LYS A 296 -17.09 -5.37 14.75
CA LYS A 296 -16.43 -4.06 14.89
C LYS A 296 -15.29 -4.08 15.91
N ASP A 297 -15.04 -5.21 16.55
CA ASP A 297 -13.97 -5.41 17.52
C ASP A 297 -12.60 -5.24 16.88
N LYS A 298 -11.61 -4.81 17.69
CA LYS A 298 -10.23 -4.63 17.23
C LYS A 298 -9.55 -5.97 16.93
N GLN A 299 -9.80 -6.99 17.75
CA GLN A 299 -9.23 -8.32 17.60
C GLN A 299 -10.34 -9.35 17.63
N PHE A 300 -10.41 -10.21 16.60
CA PHE A 300 -11.43 -11.23 16.50
C PHE A 300 -10.98 -12.36 15.57
N LYS A 301 -11.66 -13.50 15.67
CA LYS A 301 -11.59 -14.57 14.69
C LYS A 301 -12.68 -14.34 13.64
N SER A 302 -12.31 -14.24 12.37
CA SER A 302 -13.24 -13.89 11.30
C SER A 302 -14.23 -15.04 11.03
N PRO A 303 -15.53 -14.79 10.96
CA PRO A 303 -16.52 -15.81 10.60
C PRO A 303 -16.54 -16.12 9.09
N VAL A 304 -15.72 -15.42 8.28
CA VAL A 304 -15.68 -15.56 6.82
C VAL A 304 -14.72 -16.66 6.38
N ASP A 305 -13.55 -16.71 7.02
CA ASP A 305 -12.44 -17.57 6.62
C ASP A 305 -11.63 -18.11 7.81
N ASP A 306 -12.14 -17.96 9.04
CA ASP A 306 -11.47 -18.36 10.29
C ASP A 306 -10.14 -17.66 10.61
N SER A 307 -9.80 -16.59 9.88
CA SER A 307 -8.58 -15.83 10.13
C SER A 307 -8.58 -15.11 11.46
N LEU A 308 -7.39 -14.95 12.06
CA LEU A 308 -7.18 -14.01 13.14
C LEU A 308 -6.97 -12.62 12.55
N VAL A 309 -7.87 -11.70 12.88
CA VAL A 309 -7.84 -10.34 12.37
C VAL A 309 -7.55 -9.38 13.52
N ASN A 310 -6.56 -8.53 13.30
CA ASN A 310 -6.29 -7.39 14.15
C ASN A 310 -6.50 -6.10 13.33
N LYS A 311 -7.68 -5.51 13.52
CA LYS A 311 -8.01 -4.13 13.14
C LYS A 311 -7.46 -3.24 14.25
N GLU A 312 -6.12 -3.14 14.32
CA GLU A 312 -5.49 -2.24 15.29
C GLU A 312 -6.03 -0.85 15.16
#